data_AF-A0A1H7NZG8-F1
#
_entry.id   AF-A0A1H7NZG8-F1
#
_cell.length_a   1.000
_cell.length_b   1.000
_cell.length_c   1.000
_cell.angle_alpha   90.00
_cell.angle_beta   90.00
_cell.angle_gamma   90.00
#
_symmetry.space_group_name_H-M   'P 1'
#
loop_
_entity.id
_entity.type
_entity.pdbx_description
1 polymer ?
#
loop_
_entity_poly.entity_id
_entity_poly.type
_entity_poly.pdbx_seq_one_letter_code
_entity_poly.pdbx_strand_id
1 'polypeptide(L)'
;MRLILLAASFISPLLSAKSLDESKLNFGVGIGQMYNGLGGNVALTDLDSLKFIAIGCTGDSSTLGTICGASAGWITTTLFESSSNKHGLGLYLSNVDKEIQSKRNNDGSIYFTEKEVYGFGVSYTYFINGINKRGFNIGTSIHYTNSDLDNVGYFLQAGYQF
;
A
#
# COMPACT_ATOMS: atom_id res chain seq x y z
N MET A 1 25.57 28.91 36.29
CA MET A 1 25.79 29.28 34.87
C MET A 1 25.16 28.15 34.06
N ARG A 2 23.88 28.29 33.70
CA ARG A 2 23.40 28.64 32.33
C ARG A 2 23.96 27.62 31.31
N LEU A 3 23.20 26.80 30.58
CA LEU A 3 21.88 27.02 29.99
C LEU A 3 21.30 25.65 29.59
N ILE A 4 20.20 25.24 30.25
CA ILE A 4 19.20 24.34 29.65
C ILE A 4 18.36 25.25 28.76
N LEU A 5 18.10 24.89 27.50
CA LEU A 5 16.86 25.09 26.74
C LEU A 5 17.09 25.00 25.22
N LEU A 6 16.04 24.54 24.53
CA LEU A 6 15.67 24.82 23.14
C LEU A 6 16.30 23.98 22.02
N ALA A 7 15.74 22.79 21.81
CA ALA A 7 15.48 22.26 20.47
C ALA A 7 14.33 21.23 20.50
N ALA A 8 13.17 21.62 21.06
CA ALA A 8 11.95 20.79 21.10
C ALA A 8 10.72 21.57 20.63
N SER A 9 10.89 22.46 19.65
CA SER A 9 9.78 23.18 19.05
C SER A 9 10.20 23.55 17.63
N PHE A 10 9.71 22.81 16.63
CA PHE A 10 9.41 23.25 15.26
C PHE A 10 9.06 22.09 14.34
N ILE A 11 8.25 21.13 14.78
CA ILE A 11 7.39 20.35 13.88
C ILE A 11 6.07 20.12 14.60
N SER A 12 5.30 21.19 14.81
CA SER A 12 3.86 21.05 14.76
C SER A 12 3.53 20.76 13.30
N PRO A 13 3.10 19.55 12.90
CA PRO A 13 2.36 19.47 11.67
C PRO A 13 1.14 20.34 11.94
N LEU A 14 1.02 21.37 11.10
CA LEU A 14 -0.21 22.08 10.85
C LEU A 14 -1.22 21.03 10.39
N LEU A 15 -1.79 20.29 11.34
CA LEU A 15 -2.96 19.47 11.16
C LEU A 15 -4.10 20.47 11.05
N SER A 16 -4.15 21.13 9.90
CA SER A 16 -5.34 21.78 9.42
C SER A 16 -6.33 20.63 9.24
N ALA A 17 -7.08 20.34 10.31
CA ALA A 17 -8.32 19.61 10.23
C ALA A 17 -9.27 20.46 9.39
N LYS A 18 -9.06 20.46 8.07
CA LYS A 18 -10.19 20.59 7.16
C LYS A 18 -11.19 19.55 7.64
N SER A 19 -12.41 19.99 7.89
CA SER A 19 -13.52 19.10 8.19
C SER A 19 -13.46 17.91 7.23
N LEU A 20 -13.30 16.70 7.79
CA LEU A 20 -13.65 15.44 7.16
C LEU A 20 -15.16 15.47 6.96
N ASP A 21 -15.62 16.34 6.05
CA ASP A 21 -17.04 16.44 5.77
C ASP A 21 -17.37 15.26 4.85
N GLU A 22 -18.01 14.26 5.45
CA GLU A 22 -18.51 12.99 4.90
C GLU A 22 -17.55 11.80 4.75
N SER A 23 -16.22 11.98 4.80
CA SER A 23 -15.27 10.86 4.73
C SER A 23 -15.36 9.93 5.95
N LYS A 24 -15.50 8.62 5.73
CA LYS A 24 -15.55 7.61 6.79
C LYS A 24 -14.24 6.84 6.89
N LEU A 25 -13.78 6.61 8.12
CA LEU A 25 -12.67 5.70 8.39
C LEU A 25 -13.17 4.26 8.35
N ASN A 26 -12.60 3.46 7.45
CA ASN A 26 -12.89 2.04 7.28
C ASN A 26 -11.63 1.20 7.50
N PHE A 27 -11.83 -0.06 7.85
CA PHE A 27 -10.76 -1.02 8.04
C PHE A 27 -10.95 -2.18 7.08
N GLY A 28 -9.86 -2.74 6.56
CA GLY A 28 -9.93 -3.87 5.65
C GLY A 28 -8.95 -4.96 6.02
N VAL A 29 -9.30 -6.20 5.69
CA VAL A 29 -8.38 -7.35 5.72
C VAL A 29 -8.52 -8.15 4.44
N GLY A 30 -7.43 -8.75 3.97
CA GLY A 30 -7.46 -9.51 2.73
C GLY A 30 -6.09 -9.87 2.20
N ILE A 31 -6.09 -10.30 0.94
CA ILE A 31 -4.92 -10.55 0.11
C ILE A 31 -4.91 -9.61 -1.09
N GLY A 32 -3.74 -9.12 -1.48
CA GLY A 32 -3.52 -8.27 -2.67
C GLY A 32 -2.92 -6.92 -2.31
N GLN A 33 -2.82 -6.02 -3.29
CA GLN A 33 -2.07 -4.76 -3.10
C GLN A 33 -2.79 -3.72 -2.25
N MET A 34 -4.12 -3.78 -2.15
CA MET A 34 -4.88 -3.02 -1.15
C MET A 34 -4.62 -3.50 0.30
N TYR A 35 -3.87 -4.58 0.47
CA TYR A 35 -3.54 -5.24 1.75
C TYR A 35 -2.04 -5.53 1.90
N ASN A 36 -1.20 -5.04 0.98
CA ASN A 36 0.24 -5.34 0.85
C ASN A 36 0.57 -6.85 0.96
N GLY A 37 -0.06 -7.67 0.12
CA GLY A 37 -0.02 -9.13 0.26
C GLY A 37 -1.13 -9.62 1.17
N LEU A 38 -0.87 -10.57 2.06
CA LEU A 38 -1.80 -10.96 3.12
C LEU A 38 -1.68 -9.98 4.28
N GLY A 39 -2.72 -9.19 4.54
CA GLY A 39 -2.64 -8.11 5.50
C GLY A 39 -3.93 -7.35 5.72
N GLY A 40 -3.77 -6.09 6.13
CA GLY A 40 -4.86 -5.21 6.46
C GLY A 40 -4.59 -3.77 6.07
N ASN A 41 -5.67 -2.99 5.93
CA ASN A 41 -5.60 -1.58 5.61
C ASN A 41 -6.49 -0.73 6.51
N VAL A 42 -6.15 0.56 6.53
CA VAL A 42 -6.98 1.63 7.05
C VAL A 42 -7.24 2.59 5.90
N ALA A 43 -8.51 2.93 5.69
CA ALA A 43 -8.92 3.72 4.55
C ALA A 43 -9.85 4.88 4.93
N LEU A 44 -9.61 6.05 4.34
CA LEU A 44 -10.57 7.14 4.29
C LEU A 44 -11.42 6.96 3.04
N THR A 45 -12.73 6.83 3.23
CA THR A 45 -13.67 6.46 2.18
C THR A 45 -14.78 7.50 2.06
N ASP A 46 -14.95 8.04 0.86
CA ASP A 46 -16.03 8.94 0.46
C ASP A 46 -17.10 8.15 -0.31
N LEU A 47 -18.02 8.82 -1.02
CA LEU A 47 -19.05 8.16 -1.82
C LEU A 47 -18.51 7.36 -3.01
N ASP A 48 -17.44 7.85 -3.62
CA ASP A 48 -16.86 7.40 -4.89
C ASP A 48 -15.33 7.21 -4.84
N SER A 49 -14.73 7.41 -3.66
CA SER A 49 -13.28 7.48 -3.48
C SER A 49 -12.85 6.71 -2.22
N LEU A 50 -11.69 6.05 -2.28
CA LEU A 50 -11.07 5.35 -1.15
C LEU A 50 -9.57 5.60 -1.18
N LYS A 51 -9.02 6.18 -0.11
CA LYS A 51 -7.57 6.40 0.09
C LYS A 51 -7.12 5.52 1.24
N PHE A 52 -6.10 4.69 1.03
CA PHE A 52 -5.69 3.71 2.02
C PHE A 52 -4.19 3.74 2.30
N ILE A 53 -3.86 3.29 3.50
CA ILE A 53 -2.55 2.74 3.85
C ILE A 53 -2.74 1.30 4.29
N ALA A 54 -1.82 0.42 3.93
CA ALA A 54 -1.89 -0.99 4.27
C ALA A 54 -0.55 -1.52 4.73
N ILE A 55 -0.61 -2.58 5.54
CA ILE A 55 0.53 -3.38 5.97
C ILE A 55 0.17 -4.85 5.75
N GLY A 56 1.16 -5.63 5.38
CA GLY A 56 0.95 -7.04 5.08
C GLY A 56 2.24 -7.69 4.64
N CYS A 57 2.15 -8.99 4.38
CA CYS A 57 3.28 -9.77 3.93
C CYS A 57 2.95 -10.59 2.69
N THR A 58 3.89 -10.68 1.75
CA THR A 58 3.84 -11.61 0.63
C THR A 58 4.48 -12.93 1.08
N GLY A 59 3.77 -14.03 0.82
CA GLY A 59 4.22 -15.36 1.21
C GLY A 59 5.08 -15.97 0.12
N ASP A 60 6.39 -16.00 0.31
CA ASP A 60 7.27 -16.93 -0.42
C ASP A 60 7.84 -17.98 0.54
N SER A 61 7.16 -19.12 0.55
CA SER A 61 7.57 -20.32 1.28
C SER A 61 8.55 -21.12 0.42
N SER A 62 9.84 -21.02 0.72
CA SER A 62 10.70 -22.22 0.94
C SER A 62 12.18 -21.93 1.18
N THR A 63 12.70 -20.71 0.99
CA THR A 63 14.12 -20.45 1.28
C THR A 63 14.51 -19.00 1.61
N LEU A 64 13.62 -18.01 1.38
CA LEU A 64 13.97 -16.58 1.39
C LEU A 64 13.25 -15.73 2.46
N GLY A 65 12.35 -16.32 3.25
CA GLY A 65 11.66 -15.63 4.34
C GLY A 65 10.42 -14.84 3.93
N THR A 66 9.58 -14.49 4.90
CA THR A 66 8.37 -13.69 4.71
C THR A 66 8.75 -12.23 4.49
N ILE A 67 8.33 -11.64 3.36
CA ILE A 67 8.55 -10.22 3.08
C ILE A 67 7.34 -9.45 3.57
N CYS A 68 7.53 -8.63 4.60
CA CYS A 68 6.50 -7.73 5.11
C CYS A 68 6.82 -6.30 4.71
N GLY A 69 5.79 -5.55 4.38
CA GLY A 69 5.93 -4.19 3.91
C GLY A 69 4.68 -3.36 4.14
N ALA A 70 4.66 -2.21 3.47
CA ALA A 70 3.54 -1.29 3.49
C ALA A 70 3.22 -0.80 2.09
N SER A 71 1.97 -0.43 1.90
CA SER A 71 1.49 0.20 0.67
C SER A 71 0.60 1.39 0.99
N ALA A 72 0.49 2.32 0.05
CA ALA A 72 -0.49 3.39 0.08
C ALA A 72 -1.12 3.53 -1.30
N GLY A 73 -2.39 3.91 -1.37
CA GLY A 73 -3.06 4.04 -2.65
C GLY A 73 -4.36 4.82 -2.59
N TRP A 74 -4.91 5.05 -3.78
CA TRP A 74 -6.17 5.73 -4.00
C TRP A 74 -6.96 5.00 -5.08
N ILE A 75 -8.23 4.74 -4.81
CA ILE A 75 -9.19 4.10 -5.71
C ILE A 75 -10.35 5.07 -5.93
N THR A 76 -10.78 5.22 -7.17
CA THR A 76 -11.96 6.01 -7.56
C THR A 76 -12.92 5.17 -8.39
N THR A 77 -14.23 5.39 -8.22
CA THR A 77 -15.27 4.78 -9.05
C THR A 77 -15.82 5.71 -10.12
N THR A 78 -15.36 6.96 -10.19
CA THR A 78 -15.90 7.98 -11.11
C THR A 78 -15.46 7.79 -12.57
N LEU A 79 -14.45 6.98 -12.84
CA LEU A 79 -13.90 6.77 -14.17
C LEU A 79 -14.79 5.90 -15.08
N PHE A 80 -15.78 5.24 -14.50
CA PHE A 80 -16.78 4.49 -15.26
C PHE A 80 -18.07 5.31 -15.25
N GLU A 81 -18.63 5.62 -16.43
CA GLU A 81 -19.94 6.28 -16.59
C GLU A 81 -21.13 5.44 -16.07
N SER A 82 -20.88 4.45 -15.21
CA SER A 82 -21.90 3.68 -14.54
C SER A 82 -22.39 4.46 -13.32
N SER A 83 -23.70 4.51 -13.11
CA SER A 83 -24.32 4.99 -11.86
C SER A 83 -24.01 4.09 -10.65
N SER A 84 -22.94 3.28 -10.72
CA SER A 84 -22.56 2.27 -9.75
C SER A 84 -21.20 2.61 -9.16
N ASN A 85 -21.15 2.74 -7.84
CA ASN A 85 -19.89 2.91 -7.11
C ASN A 85 -19.23 1.56 -6.77
N LYS A 86 -19.41 0.54 -7.62
CA LYS A 86 -18.86 -0.81 -7.40
C LYS A 86 -17.55 -1.07 -8.14
N HIS A 87 -17.32 -0.37 -9.26
CA HIS A 87 -16.14 -0.56 -10.09
C HIS A 87 -15.12 0.53 -9.77
N GLY A 88 -14.00 0.16 -9.16
CA GLY A 88 -12.94 1.07 -8.78
C GLY A 88 -11.71 0.87 -9.64
N LEU A 89 -11.12 1.97 -10.11
CA LEU A 89 -9.76 2.03 -10.63
C LEU A 89 -8.89 2.80 -9.66
N GLY A 90 -7.68 2.32 -9.43
CA GLY A 90 -6.80 2.94 -8.46
C GLY A 90 -5.33 2.93 -8.82
N LEU A 91 -4.59 3.79 -8.14
CA LEU A 91 -3.14 3.87 -8.16
C LEU A 91 -2.60 3.50 -6.78
N TYR A 92 -1.46 2.84 -6.74
CA TYR A 92 -0.79 2.54 -5.47
C TYR A 92 0.73 2.57 -5.59
N LEU A 93 1.35 2.72 -4.43
CA LEU A 93 2.78 2.57 -4.17
C LEU A 93 2.94 1.50 -3.09
N SER A 94 3.88 0.58 -3.26
CA SER A 94 4.07 -0.54 -2.33
C SER A 94 5.54 -0.94 -2.24
N ASN A 95 5.94 -1.41 -1.06
CA ASN A 95 7.13 -2.23 -0.91
C ASN A 95 6.77 -3.66 -1.36
N VAL A 96 7.23 -4.04 -2.54
CA VAL A 96 6.77 -5.26 -3.22
C VAL A 96 7.70 -6.45 -3.00
N ASP A 97 8.99 -6.21 -2.75
CA ASP A 97 10.00 -7.27 -2.64
C ASP A 97 11.26 -6.80 -1.88
N LYS A 98 12.15 -7.73 -1.56
CA LYS A 98 13.50 -7.50 -1.05
C LYS A 98 14.52 -8.27 -1.89
N GLU A 99 15.44 -7.55 -2.52
CA GLU A 99 16.55 -8.15 -3.26
C GLU A 99 17.78 -8.34 -2.37
N ILE A 100 18.37 -9.55 -2.38
CA ILE A 100 19.67 -9.80 -1.75
C ILE A 100 20.78 -9.50 -2.78
N GLN A 101 21.57 -8.46 -2.52
CA GLN A 101 22.72 -8.10 -3.33
C GLN A 101 24.03 -8.57 -2.70
N SER A 102 24.85 -9.29 -3.48
CA SER A 102 26.23 -9.63 -3.10
C SER A 102 27.18 -8.50 -3.48
N LYS A 103 27.79 -7.86 -2.48
CA LYS A 103 28.80 -6.82 -2.67
C LYS A 103 30.17 -7.34 -2.23
N ARG A 104 31.21 -6.94 -2.96
CA ARG A 104 32.59 -7.28 -2.65
C ARG A 104 33.27 -6.11 -1.95
N ASN A 105 33.87 -6.35 -0.80
CA ASN A 105 34.73 -5.39 -0.11
C ASN A 105 36.07 -5.24 -0.83
N ASN A 106 36.78 -4.15 -0.51
CA ASN A 106 38.13 -3.89 -1.03
C ASN A 106 39.17 -4.93 -0.57
N ASP A 107 38.88 -5.67 0.51
CA ASP A 107 39.70 -6.79 1.01
C ASP A 107 39.37 -8.13 0.32
N GLY A 108 38.42 -8.14 -0.62
CA GLY A 108 37.99 -9.32 -1.34
C GLY A 108 36.89 -10.13 -0.66
N SER A 109 36.47 -9.80 0.58
CA SER A 109 35.36 -10.46 1.26
C SER A 109 34.01 -10.13 0.60
N ILE A 110 33.08 -11.09 0.62
CA ILE A 110 31.73 -10.95 0.08
C ILE A 110 30.78 -10.70 1.25
N TYR A 111 29.97 -9.65 1.16
CA TYR A 111 28.88 -9.41 2.09
C TYR A 111 27.55 -9.24 1.34
N PHE A 112 26.47 -9.62 2.00
CA PHE A 112 25.12 -9.55 1.46
C PHE A 112 24.45 -8.28 1.99
N THR A 113 23.76 -7.54 1.13
CA THR A 113 22.94 -6.37 1.48
C THR A 113 21.52 -6.59 0.98
N GLU A 114 20.54 -6.32 1.83
CA GLU A 114 19.13 -6.25 1.43
C GLU A 114 18.85 -4.89 0.77
N LYS A 115 18.24 -4.90 -0.42
CA LYS A 115 17.72 -3.72 -1.12
C LYS A 115 16.20 -3.84 -1.16
N GLU A 116 15.50 -2.83 -0.65
CA GLU A 116 14.04 -2.75 -0.76
C GLU A 116 13.62 -2.47 -2.21
N VAL A 117 12.62 -3.22 -2.68
CA VAL A 117 12.03 -3.05 -3.99
C VAL A 117 10.70 -2.33 -3.83
N TYR A 118 10.57 -1.20 -4.49
CA TYR A 118 9.37 -0.38 -4.52
C TYR A 118 8.66 -0.55 -5.86
N GLY A 119 7.34 -0.67 -5.80
CA GLY A 119 6.47 -0.73 -6.95
C GLY A 119 5.48 0.43 -6.99
N PHE A 120 5.21 0.93 -8.19
CA PHE A 120 4.03 1.75 -8.46
C PHE A 120 3.10 0.98 -9.39
N GLY A 121 1.80 1.03 -9.16
CA GLY A 121 0.86 0.22 -9.93
C GLY A 121 -0.50 0.85 -10.13
N VAL A 122 -1.23 0.23 -11.05
CA VAL A 122 -2.65 0.46 -11.26
C VAL A 122 -3.44 -0.77 -10.83
N SER A 123 -4.64 -0.55 -10.32
CA SER A 123 -5.51 -1.61 -9.81
C SER A 123 -6.92 -1.44 -10.31
N TYR A 124 -7.61 -2.55 -10.46
CA TYR A 124 -9.05 -2.62 -10.60
C TYR A 124 -9.62 -3.38 -9.41
N THR A 125 -10.61 -2.81 -8.74
CA THR A 125 -11.31 -3.45 -7.60
C THR A 125 -12.81 -3.38 -7.82
N TYR A 126 -13.47 -4.52 -7.68
CA TYR A 126 -14.92 -4.62 -7.64
C TYR A 126 -15.40 -4.76 -6.18
N PHE A 127 -16.16 -3.76 -5.70
CA PHE A 127 -16.78 -3.72 -4.39
C PHE A 127 -18.20 -4.26 -4.49
N ILE A 128 -18.49 -5.43 -3.91
CA ILE A 128 -19.79 -6.12 -4.09
C ILE A 128 -20.97 -5.22 -3.66
N ASN A 129 -20.79 -4.47 -2.57
CA ASN A 129 -21.80 -3.60 -1.97
C ASN A 129 -21.59 -2.10 -2.31
N GLY A 130 -20.56 -1.76 -3.07
CA GLY A 130 -20.12 -0.37 -3.33
C GLY A 130 -18.92 0.05 -2.47
N ILE A 131 -18.09 0.95 -3.00
CA ILE A 131 -16.82 1.40 -2.41
C ILE A 131 -16.98 1.98 -1.01
N ASN A 132 -18.14 2.56 -0.71
CA ASN A 132 -18.45 3.24 0.54
C ASN A 132 -19.27 2.40 1.54
N LYS A 133 -19.41 1.10 1.30
CA LYS A 133 -20.20 0.17 2.13
C LYS A 133 -19.37 -1.01 2.60
N ARG A 134 -19.68 -1.53 3.78
CA ARG A 134 -19.10 -2.78 4.29
C ARG A 134 -19.35 -3.92 3.31
N GLY A 135 -18.37 -4.78 3.11
CA GLY A 135 -18.53 -5.96 2.27
C GLY A 135 -17.25 -6.49 1.65
N PHE A 136 -17.42 -7.55 0.88
CA PHE A 136 -16.32 -8.15 0.13
C PHE A 136 -15.95 -7.31 -1.10
N ASN A 137 -14.68 -7.39 -1.45
CA ASN A 137 -14.13 -6.88 -2.69
C ASN A 137 -13.19 -7.91 -3.31
N ILE A 138 -13.10 -7.86 -4.64
CA ILE A 138 -12.18 -8.66 -5.44
C ILE A 138 -11.54 -7.77 -6.49
N GLY A 139 -10.32 -8.09 -6.92
CA GLY A 139 -9.63 -7.21 -7.85
C GLY A 139 -8.41 -7.84 -8.50
N THR A 140 -7.77 -7.04 -9.34
CA THR A 140 -6.50 -7.35 -9.96
C THR A 140 -5.66 -6.08 -10.06
N SER A 141 -4.35 -6.23 -10.15
CA SER A 141 -3.47 -5.09 -10.34
C SER A 141 -2.25 -5.48 -11.15
N ILE A 142 -1.65 -4.46 -11.77
CA ILE A 142 -0.35 -4.54 -12.43
C ILE A 142 0.52 -3.42 -11.86
N HIS A 143 1.81 -3.66 -11.73
CA HIS A 143 2.77 -2.66 -11.23
C HIS A 143 4.11 -2.77 -11.92
N TYR A 144 4.83 -1.66 -11.90
CA TYR A 144 6.22 -1.58 -12.29
C TYR A 144 7.10 -1.45 -11.05
N THR A 145 8.24 -2.12 -11.02
CA THR A 145 9.18 -2.15 -9.88
C THR A 145 10.54 -1.56 -10.25
N ASN A 146 11.31 -1.17 -9.24
CA ASN A 146 12.75 -0.85 -9.39
C ASN A 146 13.65 -2.09 -9.24
N SER A 147 13.11 -3.29 -9.46
CA SER A 147 13.87 -4.54 -9.47
C SER A 147 14.83 -4.57 -10.65
N ASP A 148 15.95 -5.27 -10.48
CA ASP A 148 16.94 -5.49 -11.54
C ASP A 148 16.62 -6.76 -12.38
N LEU A 149 15.65 -7.57 -11.94
CA LEU A 149 15.28 -8.86 -12.56
C LEU A 149 13.94 -8.81 -13.30
N ASP A 150 12.87 -8.45 -12.58
CA ASP A 150 11.50 -8.42 -13.12
C ASP A 150 10.83 -7.10 -12.78
N ASN A 151 10.72 -6.24 -13.80
CA ASN A 151 10.29 -4.87 -13.60
C ASN A 151 8.76 -4.73 -13.67
N VAL A 152 8.02 -5.79 -13.99
CA VAL A 152 6.56 -5.78 -14.11
C VAL A 152 5.97 -6.97 -13.37
N GLY A 153 5.01 -6.71 -12.48
CA GLY A 153 4.31 -7.73 -11.71
C GLY A 153 2.80 -7.57 -11.76
N TYR A 154 2.07 -8.61 -11.34
CA TYR A 154 0.62 -8.60 -11.21
C TYR A 154 0.18 -9.24 -9.88
N PHE A 155 -1.00 -8.84 -9.38
CA PHE A 155 -1.59 -9.44 -8.17
C PHE A 155 -3.09 -9.64 -8.36
N LEU A 156 -3.59 -10.75 -7.83
CA LEU A 156 -5.01 -10.93 -7.53
C LEU A 156 -5.32 -10.37 -6.14
N GLN A 157 -6.53 -9.85 -5.98
CA GLN A 157 -7.01 -9.29 -4.72
C GLN A 157 -8.32 -9.93 -4.31
N ALA A 158 -8.44 -10.21 -3.02
CA ALA A 158 -9.70 -10.55 -2.36
C ALA A 158 -9.66 -10.08 -0.91
N GLY A 159 -10.71 -9.45 -0.43
CA GLY A 159 -10.76 -9.01 0.95
C GLY A 159 -12.13 -8.54 1.39
N TYR A 160 -12.20 -8.09 2.63
CA TYR A 160 -13.40 -7.57 3.26
C TYR A 160 -13.11 -6.20 3.86
N GLN A 161 -14.03 -5.24 3.69
CA GLN A 161 -13.98 -3.93 4.34
C GLN A 161 -15.12 -3.79 5.37
N PHE A 162 -14.76 -3.28 6.55
CA PHE A 162 -15.61 -3.02 7.72
C PHE A 162 -15.93 -1.54 7.88
#